data_AF-A0A6N7M0B9-F1
#
_entry.id   AF-A0A6N7M0B9-F1
#
_cell.length_a   1.000
_cell.length_b   1.000
_cell.length_c   1.000
_cell.angle_alpha   90.00
_cell.angle_beta   90.00
_cell.angle_gamma   90.00
#
_symmetry.space_group_name_H-M   'P 1'
#
loop_
_entity.id
_entity.type
_entity.pdbx_description
1 polymer ?
#
loop_
_entity_poly.entity_id
_entity_poly.type
_entity_poly.pdbx_seq_one_letter_code
_entity_poly.pdbx_strand_id
1 'polypeptide(L)'
;MQLSATQLDSANGLPLAELSLMRVENGRLTPVAFQFDEMSDHDMVWFDASGFDRKGEVNVLDGEDRLLAMLTDAGPRRPDDMEPDQGEVLADLEVANDCHFYLVKGNPERSENYYVSHDTNTGQTRTALYQLDVDPENELNWRYLSYRNYQGDGSIIDTLKMRMSAGVLSRFTRMTLDNHNLRPQLVGHRVGPIRSVMHLRTRVVLAGIPVMTIQVQAMRYAAQYEAHTYAKVPELYRATLKEPEVSVTVDGNNQLGAKVYTHNFADAPVTVNGVDDDLNFAGQPISMAENWILFDSDKAFTLLTELTVPEELMSVPLRLIYQDDSQLAVDPEQFTGQVPNLGYMLKGWPEQRELRFTVSMYFDSSMRGFQADEYADQRSRDVAVKVLEQEG
;
A
#
# COMPACT_ATOMS: atom_id res chain seq x y z
N MET A 1 -9.88 -9.46 1.34
CA MET A 1 -9.26 -10.44 2.25
C MET A 1 -7.87 -10.78 1.72
N GLN A 2 -6.98 -11.15 2.61
CA GLN A 2 -5.67 -11.71 2.29
C GLN A 2 -5.43 -12.90 3.22
N LEU A 3 -5.00 -14.03 2.68
CA LEU A 3 -4.76 -15.27 3.44
C LEU A 3 -3.38 -15.85 3.06
N SER A 4 -2.62 -16.31 4.06
CA SER A 4 -1.33 -16.98 3.84
C SER A 4 -1.52 -18.42 3.36
N ALA A 5 -0.68 -18.87 2.44
CA ALA A 5 -0.61 -20.27 2.03
C ALA A 5 -0.29 -21.22 3.20
N THR A 6 0.47 -20.76 4.21
CA THR A 6 0.69 -21.52 5.46
C THR A 6 -0.58 -21.87 6.23
N GLN A 7 -1.71 -21.24 5.92
CA GLN A 7 -3.02 -21.52 6.53
C GLN A 7 -3.88 -22.44 5.65
N LEU A 8 -3.39 -22.84 4.47
CA LEU A 8 -4.10 -23.63 3.47
C LEU A 8 -3.42 -25.00 3.28
N ASP A 9 -3.32 -25.78 4.35
CA ASP A 9 -2.60 -27.08 4.35
C ASP A 9 -3.09 -28.03 3.25
N SER A 10 -4.39 -28.08 2.98
CA SER A 10 -5.00 -28.92 1.94
C SER A 10 -4.61 -28.53 0.51
N ALA A 11 -4.10 -27.31 0.31
CA ALA A 11 -3.69 -26.80 -0.99
C ALA A 11 -2.17 -26.62 -1.13
N ASN A 12 -1.41 -26.85 -0.06
CA ASN A 12 0.05 -26.70 -0.07
C ASN A 12 0.71 -27.65 -1.09
N GLY A 13 1.60 -27.10 -1.92
CA GLY A 13 2.28 -27.83 -2.98
C GLY A 13 1.46 -28.06 -4.25
N LEU A 14 0.24 -27.52 -4.34
CA LEU A 14 -0.57 -27.63 -5.55
C LEU A 14 -0.24 -26.54 -6.58
N PRO A 15 -0.30 -26.83 -7.89
CA PRO A 15 -0.12 -25.82 -8.91
C PRO A 15 -1.20 -24.74 -8.82
N LEU A 16 -0.80 -23.46 -8.86
CA LEU A 16 -1.73 -22.32 -8.78
C LEU A 16 -2.81 -22.38 -9.89
N ALA A 17 -2.47 -22.91 -11.06
CA ALA A 17 -3.38 -23.04 -12.20
C ALA A 17 -4.53 -24.04 -11.95
N GLU A 18 -4.36 -25.00 -11.03
CA GLU A 18 -5.38 -25.97 -10.67
C GLU A 18 -6.37 -25.43 -9.64
N LEU A 19 -6.04 -24.31 -9.00
CA LEU A 19 -6.84 -23.72 -7.94
C LEU A 19 -7.80 -22.66 -8.49
N SER A 20 -8.98 -22.62 -7.91
CA SER A 20 -10.01 -21.61 -8.15
C SER A 20 -10.64 -21.20 -6.84
N LEU A 21 -11.21 -20.00 -6.79
CA LEU A 21 -11.97 -19.51 -5.66
C LEU A 21 -13.43 -19.36 -6.08
N MET A 22 -14.34 -19.86 -5.24
CA MET A 22 -15.77 -19.84 -5.51
C MET A 22 -16.56 -19.28 -4.35
N ARG A 23 -17.80 -18.88 -4.63
CA ARG A 23 -18.82 -18.53 -3.64
C ARG A 23 -20.12 -19.27 -3.94
N VAL A 24 -20.99 -19.36 -2.95
CA VAL A 24 -22.39 -19.73 -3.19
C VAL A 24 -23.13 -18.52 -3.75
N GLU A 25 -23.78 -18.68 -4.89
CA GLU A 25 -24.65 -17.67 -5.48
C GLU A 25 -25.79 -18.36 -6.23
N ASN A 26 -27.04 -17.94 -5.97
CA ASN A 26 -28.23 -18.51 -6.61
C ASN A 26 -28.30 -20.05 -6.53
N GLY A 27 -27.89 -20.62 -5.39
CA GLY A 27 -27.98 -22.07 -5.14
C GLY A 27 -26.93 -22.91 -5.87
N ARG A 28 -25.83 -22.31 -6.32
CA ARG A 28 -24.69 -23.02 -6.93
C ARG A 28 -23.37 -22.39 -6.51
N LEU A 29 -22.28 -23.13 -6.66
CA LEU A 29 -20.93 -22.56 -6.61
C LEU A 29 -20.64 -21.81 -7.91
N THR A 30 -20.12 -20.59 -7.80
CA THR A 30 -19.80 -19.71 -8.94
C THR A 30 -18.42 -19.10 -8.72
N PRO A 31 -17.58 -18.99 -9.77
CA PRO A 31 -16.23 -18.45 -9.64
C PRO A 31 -16.24 -16.98 -9.21
N VAL A 32 -15.32 -16.63 -8.30
CA VAL A 32 -15.06 -15.24 -7.91
C VAL A 32 -13.71 -14.78 -8.46
N ALA A 33 -13.54 -13.47 -8.58
CA ALA A 33 -12.22 -12.93 -8.89
C ALA A 33 -11.29 -13.18 -7.70
N PHE A 34 -10.10 -13.69 -7.98
CA PHE A 34 -9.06 -13.94 -6.98
C PHE A 34 -7.68 -13.79 -7.62
N GLN A 35 -6.66 -13.69 -6.78
CA GLN A 35 -5.27 -13.60 -7.21
C GLN A 35 -4.38 -14.31 -6.19
N PHE A 36 -3.36 -15.01 -6.70
CA PHE A 36 -2.25 -15.45 -5.89
C PHE A 36 -1.04 -14.56 -6.14
N ASP A 37 -0.37 -14.17 -5.06
CA ASP A 37 0.94 -13.55 -5.14
C ASP A 37 1.97 -14.44 -4.47
N GLU A 38 2.97 -14.82 -5.27
CA GLU A 38 4.14 -15.56 -4.82
C GLU A 38 5.05 -14.60 -4.07
N MET A 39 5.57 -14.99 -2.90
CA MET A 39 6.29 -14.05 -2.03
C MET A 39 7.81 -14.29 -2.02
N SER A 40 8.56 -13.21 -1.84
CA SER A 40 10.02 -13.24 -1.68
C SER A 40 10.44 -13.36 -0.22
N ASP A 41 11.73 -13.63 -0.01
CA ASP A 41 12.40 -13.64 1.30
C ASP A 41 12.35 -12.29 2.04
N HIS A 42 11.95 -11.22 1.34
CA HIS A 42 11.80 -9.86 1.87
C HIS A 42 10.34 -9.42 2.08
N ASP A 43 9.38 -10.36 2.08
CA ASP A 43 7.95 -10.10 2.27
C ASP A 43 7.33 -9.19 1.20
N MET A 44 7.94 -9.16 0.02
CA MET A 44 7.46 -8.47 -1.19
C MET A 44 7.03 -9.51 -2.23
N VAL A 45 6.12 -9.15 -3.15
CA VAL A 45 5.73 -10.04 -4.27
C VAL A 45 6.97 -10.38 -5.10
N TRP A 46 7.16 -11.65 -5.40
CA TRP A 46 8.36 -12.12 -6.06
C TRP A 46 8.29 -11.90 -7.58
N PHE A 47 9.43 -11.46 -8.14
CA PHE A 47 9.67 -11.37 -9.58
C PHE A 47 11.11 -11.81 -9.87
N ASP A 48 11.34 -12.54 -10.95
CA ASP A 48 12.67 -13.05 -11.33
C ASP A 48 13.75 -11.95 -11.35
N ALA A 49 13.44 -10.76 -11.88
CA ALA A 49 14.41 -9.68 -12.02
C ALA A 49 14.52 -8.74 -10.80
N SER A 50 13.75 -9.01 -9.73
CA SER A 50 13.82 -8.25 -8.47
C SER A 50 15.18 -8.39 -7.77
N GLY A 51 15.83 -9.55 -7.93
CA GLY A 51 17.06 -9.91 -7.23
C GLY A 51 16.84 -10.35 -5.78
N PHE A 52 15.60 -10.62 -5.39
CA PHE A 52 15.25 -11.28 -4.14
C PHE A 52 15.01 -12.77 -4.36
N ASP A 53 15.31 -13.58 -3.34
CA ASP A 53 15.07 -15.01 -3.39
C ASP A 53 13.57 -15.27 -3.15
N ARG A 54 12.99 -16.27 -3.82
CA ARG A 54 11.59 -16.67 -3.58
C ARG A 54 11.49 -17.50 -2.31
N LYS A 55 10.40 -17.36 -1.56
CA LYS A 55 9.95 -18.31 -0.54
C LYS A 55 9.05 -19.37 -1.18
N GLY A 56 9.59 -20.42 -1.83
CA GLY A 56 8.75 -21.48 -2.41
C GLY A 56 9.16 -22.03 -3.77
N GLU A 57 8.24 -22.67 -4.49
CA GLU A 57 8.33 -23.11 -5.89
C GLU A 57 7.55 -22.22 -6.88
N VAL A 58 7.97 -22.11 -8.17
CA VAL A 58 7.28 -21.22 -9.13
C VAL A 58 5.92 -21.83 -9.49
N ASN A 59 4.86 -21.02 -9.50
CA ASN A 59 3.50 -21.44 -9.86
C ASN A 59 2.93 -22.56 -8.98
N VAL A 60 3.41 -22.67 -7.75
CA VAL A 60 2.94 -23.63 -6.74
C VAL A 60 2.49 -22.84 -5.52
N LEU A 61 1.35 -23.20 -4.92
CA LEU A 61 0.92 -22.59 -3.67
C LEU A 61 1.73 -23.17 -2.52
N ASP A 62 2.69 -22.44 -2.00
CA ASP A 62 3.49 -22.86 -0.84
C ASP A 62 4.02 -21.66 -0.04
N GLY A 63 4.79 -21.94 1.01
CA GLY A 63 5.49 -20.92 1.78
C GLY A 63 4.57 -19.82 2.30
N GLU A 64 4.95 -18.56 2.05
CA GLU A 64 4.22 -17.36 2.50
C GLU A 64 3.35 -16.74 1.42
N ASP A 65 3.08 -17.47 0.34
CA ASP A 65 2.23 -17.01 -0.75
C ASP A 65 0.88 -16.49 -0.25
N ARG A 66 0.32 -15.53 -0.98
CA ARG A 66 -0.90 -14.82 -0.54
C ARG A 66 -2.05 -15.08 -1.51
N LEU A 67 -3.14 -15.62 -0.99
CA LEU A 67 -4.45 -15.63 -1.67
C LEU A 67 -5.17 -14.30 -1.39
N LEU A 68 -5.63 -13.65 -2.45
CA LEU A 68 -6.34 -12.37 -2.41
C LEU A 68 -7.71 -12.51 -3.06
N ALA A 69 -8.72 -11.89 -2.44
CA ALA A 69 -10.04 -11.70 -3.03
C ALA A 69 -10.74 -10.47 -2.45
N MET A 70 -11.71 -9.90 -3.17
CA MET A 70 -12.54 -8.82 -2.65
C MET A 70 -13.50 -9.35 -1.61
N LEU A 71 -13.54 -8.75 -0.42
CA LEU A 71 -14.45 -9.21 0.65
C LEU A 71 -15.93 -9.15 0.23
N THR A 72 -16.29 -8.16 -0.59
CA THR A 72 -17.63 -8.00 -1.14
C THR A 72 -18.07 -9.13 -2.08
N ASP A 73 -17.14 -9.99 -2.51
CA ASP A 73 -17.46 -11.17 -3.31
C ASP A 73 -17.83 -12.39 -2.49
N ALA A 74 -17.70 -12.37 -1.16
CA ALA A 74 -18.03 -13.53 -0.33
C ALA A 74 -19.53 -13.85 -0.41
N GLY A 75 -19.86 -15.14 -0.35
CA GLY A 75 -21.24 -15.64 -0.38
C GLY A 75 -21.69 -16.18 0.98
N PRO A 76 -22.92 -16.67 1.10
CA PRO A 76 -23.34 -17.43 2.28
C PRO A 76 -22.61 -18.77 2.38
N ARG A 77 -22.78 -19.44 3.53
CA ARG A 77 -22.32 -20.81 3.74
C ARG A 77 -22.94 -21.80 2.73
N ARG A 78 -22.14 -22.74 2.24
CA ARG A 78 -22.49 -23.82 1.33
C ARG A 78 -23.27 -24.89 2.10
N PRO A 79 -24.44 -25.32 1.60
CA PRO A 79 -25.10 -26.50 2.11
C PRO A 79 -24.18 -27.73 2.03
N ASP A 80 -24.23 -28.62 3.02
CA ASP A 80 -23.30 -29.76 3.13
C ASP A 80 -23.37 -30.71 1.91
N ASP A 81 -24.49 -30.73 1.18
CA ASP A 81 -24.73 -31.57 0.00
C ASP A 81 -24.41 -30.89 -1.35
N MET A 82 -24.00 -29.61 -1.33
CA MET A 82 -23.73 -28.85 -2.54
C MET A 82 -22.27 -29.00 -2.99
N GLU A 83 -22.00 -29.84 -3.97
CA GLU A 83 -20.66 -29.98 -4.58
C GLU A 83 -20.46 -29.09 -5.81
N PRO A 84 -19.21 -28.74 -6.18
CA PRO A 84 -18.93 -28.05 -7.43
C PRO A 84 -19.19 -28.96 -8.63
N ASP A 85 -19.61 -28.39 -9.77
CA ASP A 85 -19.84 -29.15 -11.01
C ASP A 85 -18.58 -29.86 -11.53
N GLN A 86 -17.40 -29.29 -11.23
CA GLN A 86 -16.09 -29.86 -11.51
C GLN A 86 -15.14 -29.55 -10.35
N GLY A 87 -14.27 -30.50 -10.04
CA GLY A 87 -13.25 -30.36 -9.01
C GLY A 87 -13.71 -30.80 -7.62
N GLU A 88 -12.92 -30.43 -6.62
CA GLU A 88 -13.18 -30.74 -5.21
C GLU A 88 -12.93 -29.50 -4.34
N VAL A 89 -13.77 -29.29 -3.32
CA VAL A 89 -13.56 -28.23 -2.33
C VAL A 89 -12.43 -28.63 -1.39
N LEU A 90 -11.34 -27.86 -1.37
CA LEU A 90 -10.20 -28.08 -0.50
C LEU A 90 -10.32 -27.38 0.85
N ALA A 91 -10.98 -26.21 0.89
CA ALA A 91 -11.11 -25.40 2.09
C ALA A 91 -12.36 -24.51 2.02
N ASP A 92 -12.99 -24.33 3.18
CA ASP A 92 -14.01 -23.31 3.42
C ASP A 92 -13.36 -22.14 4.20
N LEU A 93 -13.44 -20.95 3.63
CA LEU A 93 -12.81 -19.73 4.14
C LEU A 93 -13.89 -18.81 4.69
N GLU A 94 -14.11 -18.85 6.00
CA GLU A 94 -15.05 -17.99 6.70
C GLU A 94 -14.42 -16.59 6.90
N VAL A 95 -15.16 -15.55 6.50
CA VAL A 95 -14.79 -14.14 6.54
C VAL A 95 -15.95 -13.28 7.04
N ALA A 96 -15.65 -12.13 7.65
CA ALA A 96 -16.64 -11.12 8.06
C ALA A 96 -17.86 -11.66 8.84
N ASN A 97 -17.65 -12.71 9.66
CA ASN A 97 -18.67 -13.40 10.46
C ASN A 97 -19.83 -13.95 9.59
N ASP A 98 -19.69 -15.19 9.08
CA ASP A 98 -20.70 -15.95 8.31
C ASP A 98 -20.76 -15.67 6.78
N CYS A 99 -19.78 -14.96 6.23
CA CYS A 99 -19.54 -14.94 4.79
C CYS A 99 -18.43 -15.93 4.42
N HIS A 100 -18.49 -16.51 3.22
CA HIS A 100 -17.66 -17.65 2.85
C HIS A 100 -17.11 -17.57 1.43
N PHE A 101 -15.89 -18.08 1.28
CA PHE A 101 -15.31 -18.51 0.00
C PHE A 101 -14.94 -19.98 0.06
N TYR A 102 -14.86 -20.63 -1.09
CA TYR A 102 -14.46 -22.03 -1.23
C TYR A 102 -13.26 -22.12 -2.15
N LEU A 103 -12.15 -22.63 -1.64
CA LEU A 103 -11.00 -22.96 -2.46
C LEU A 103 -11.27 -24.31 -3.14
N VAL A 104 -11.26 -24.35 -4.47
CA VAL A 104 -11.63 -25.53 -5.25
C VAL A 104 -10.48 -25.92 -6.17
N LYS A 105 -10.09 -27.20 -6.13
CA LYS A 105 -9.08 -27.78 -7.03
C LYS A 105 -9.73 -28.42 -8.24
N GLY A 106 -9.09 -28.29 -9.40
CA GLY A 106 -9.51 -28.98 -10.62
C GLY A 106 -10.73 -28.35 -11.30
N ASN A 107 -11.05 -27.10 -10.97
CA ASN A 107 -12.09 -26.33 -11.63
C ASN A 107 -11.48 -25.21 -12.50
N PRO A 108 -11.75 -25.21 -13.82
CA PRO A 108 -11.16 -24.24 -14.74
C PRO A 108 -11.93 -22.91 -14.83
N GLU A 109 -13.11 -22.81 -14.21
CA GLU A 109 -13.92 -21.60 -14.32
C GLU A 109 -13.25 -20.40 -13.64
N ARG A 110 -13.39 -19.23 -14.26
CA ARG A 110 -12.81 -17.96 -13.77
C ARG A 110 -13.84 -16.86 -13.90
N SER A 111 -13.85 -15.95 -12.92
CA SER A 111 -14.64 -14.74 -12.99
C SER A 111 -14.08 -13.79 -14.05
N GLU A 112 -14.97 -13.07 -14.74
CA GLU A 112 -14.59 -11.99 -15.66
C GLU A 112 -14.41 -10.64 -14.94
N ASN A 113 -14.59 -10.59 -13.61
CA ASN A 113 -14.46 -9.36 -12.84
C ASN A 113 -13.00 -8.95 -12.66
N TYR A 114 -12.73 -7.65 -12.90
CA TYR A 114 -11.46 -6.99 -12.59
C TYR A 114 -11.77 -5.71 -11.82
N TYR A 115 -11.11 -5.54 -10.67
CA TYR A 115 -11.31 -4.39 -9.79
C TYR A 115 -10.33 -3.25 -10.04
N VAL A 116 -9.22 -3.56 -10.71
CA VAL A 116 -8.20 -2.60 -11.09
C VAL A 116 -7.69 -2.92 -12.48
N SER A 117 -7.36 -1.87 -13.21
CA SER A 117 -6.58 -1.94 -14.44
C SER A 117 -5.42 -0.96 -14.33
N HIS A 118 -4.28 -1.33 -14.90
CA HIS A 118 -3.11 -0.47 -14.96
C HIS A 118 -2.36 -0.69 -16.27
N ASP A 119 -2.07 0.39 -16.98
CA ASP A 119 -1.24 0.38 -18.19
C ASP A 119 0.13 0.97 -17.87
N THR A 120 1.14 0.10 -17.86
CA THR A 120 2.52 0.46 -17.53
C THR A 120 3.17 1.40 -18.56
N ASN A 121 2.64 1.48 -19.78
CA ASN A 121 3.20 2.37 -20.81
C ASN A 121 2.71 3.81 -20.63
N THR A 122 1.47 3.98 -20.17
CA THR A 122 0.86 5.29 -19.98
C THR A 122 0.91 5.76 -18.52
N GLY A 123 1.16 4.86 -17.58
CA GLY A 123 1.11 5.13 -16.14
C GLY A 123 -0.31 5.27 -15.59
N GLN A 124 -1.33 4.90 -16.37
CA GLN A 124 -2.72 5.10 -15.99
C GLN A 124 -3.28 3.89 -15.24
N THR A 125 -3.90 4.17 -14.10
CA THR A 125 -4.68 3.22 -13.30
C THR A 125 -6.14 3.60 -13.32
N ARG A 126 -7.03 2.63 -13.49
CA ARG A 126 -8.48 2.84 -13.37
C ARG A 126 -9.12 1.76 -12.51
N THR A 127 -10.00 2.20 -11.61
CA THR A 127 -10.91 1.35 -10.84
C THR A 127 -12.34 1.89 -10.97
N ALA A 128 -13.30 1.23 -10.32
CA ALA A 128 -14.66 1.75 -10.21
C ALA A 128 -14.77 3.02 -9.33
N LEU A 129 -13.73 3.34 -8.57
CA LEU A 129 -13.72 4.40 -7.56
C LEU A 129 -12.74 5.53 -7.89
N TYR A 130 -11.58 5.23 -8.48
CA TYR A 130 -10.56 6.26 -8.71
C TYR A 130 -9.82 6.07 -10.03
N GLN A 131 -9.25 7.16 -10.51
CA GLN A 131 -8.23 7.17 -11.56
C GLN A 131 -6.94 7.74 -10.97
N LEU A 132 -5.83 7.06 -11.20
CA LEU A 132 -4.50 7.51 -10.83
C LEU A 132 -3.60 7.48 -12.05
N ASP A 133 -3.11 8.63 -12.48
CA ASP A 133 -2.11 8.75 -13.54
C ASP A 133 -0.75 9.10 -12.91
N VAL A 134 0.27 8.32 -13.23
CA VAL A 134 1.66 8.54 -12.79
C VAL A 134 2.56 8.83 -13.99
N ASP A 135 3.77 9.28 -13.72
CA ASP A 135 4.84 9.26 -14.73
C ASP A 135 5.27 7.80 -15.01
N PRO A 136 5.09 7.25 -16.22
CA PRO A 136 5.50 5.89 -16.53
C PRO A 136 7.02 5.68 -16.40
N GLU A 137 7.82 6.75 -16.49
CA GLU A 137 9.28 6.69 -16.29
C GLU A 137 9.68 6.81 -14.79
N ASN A 138 8.77 7.30 -13.94
CA ASN A 138 9.00 7.44 -12.50
C ASN A 138 7.68 7.44 -11.73
N GLU A 139 7.20 6.27 -11.33
CA GLU A 139 5.87 6.13 -10.71
C GLU A 139 5.70 6.83 -9.35
N LEU A 140 6.79 7.31 -8.75
CA LEU A 140 6.74 8.17 -7.57
C LEU A 140 6.13 9.54 -7.89
N ASN A 141 6.19 9.97 -9.16
CA ASN A 141 5.61 11.23 -9.60
C ASN A 141 4.16 10.99 -10.02
N TRP A 142 3.24 11.30 -9.13
CA TRP A 142 1.82 11.31 -9.47
C TRP A 142 1.53 12.57 -10.28
N ARG A 143 0.66 12.42 -11.27
CA ARG A 143 0.24 13.51 -12.16
C ARG A 143 -1.21 13.88 -11.93
N TYR A 144 -2.04 12.88 -11.63
CA TYR A 144 -3.47 13.07 -11.44
C TYR A 144 -4.06 11.99 -10.54
N LEU A 145 -4.82 12.39 -9.52
CA LEU A 145 -5.72 11.53 -8.77
C LEU A 145 -7.13 12.13 -8.81
N SER A 146 -8.10 11.34 -9.26
CA SER A 146 -9.52 11.65 -9.07
C SER A 146 -10.24 10.51 -8.37
N TYR A 147 -11.31 10.86 -7.68
CA TYR A 147 -12.17 9.91 -7.01
C TYR A 147 -13.62 10.12 -7.44
N ARG A 148 -14.39 9.04 -7.47
CA ARG A 148 -15.78 9.03 -7.89
C ARG A 148 -16.60 9.95 -7.01
N ASN A 149 -17.33 10.86 -7.64
CA ASN A 149 -18.18 11.89 -7.03
C ASN A 149 -17.42 12.99 -6.26
N TYR A 150 -16.08 13.07 -6.37
CA TYR A 150 -15.33 14.20 -5.81
C TYR A 150 -15.86 15.53 -6.38
N GLN A 151 -16.03 16.52 -5.51
CA GLN A 151 -16.72 17.78 -5.81
C GLN A 151 -15.76 18.99 -5.96
N GLY A 152 -14.46 18.78 -5.80
CA GLY A 152 -13.46 19.82 -6.05
C GLY A 152 -12.98 19.85 -7.48
N ASP A 153 -12.19 20.87 -7.79
CA ASP A 153 -11.60 21.06 -9.11
C ASP A 153 -10.26 20.33 -9.24
N GLY A 154 -9.96 19.83 -10.44
CA GLY A 154 -8.65 19.30 -10.81
C GLY A 154 -8.30 17.97 -10.12
N SER A 155 -6.99 17.72 -10.02
CA SER A 155 -6.46 16.58 -9.26
C SER A 155 -6.64 16.83 -7.76
N ILE A 156 -6.94 15.79 -6.99
CA ILE A 156 -7.04 15.86 -5.52
C ILE A 156 -5.64 16.03 -4.89
N ILE A 157 -4.71 15.20 -5.37
CA ILE A 157 -3.30 15.17 -4.95
C ILE A 157 -2.48 15.75 -6.08
N ASP A 158 -1.53 16.61 -5.77
CA ASP A 158 -0.53 17.04 -6.72
C ASP A 158 0.47 15.91 -6.99
N THR A 159 1.23 15.50 -5.96
CA THR A 159 2.27 14.49 -6.12
C THR A 159 2.58 13.74 -4.82
N LEU A 160 3.28 12.59 -4.93
CA LEU A 160 3.95 11.96 -3.80
C LEU A 160 5.38 12.46 -3.70
N LYS A 161 5.86 12.70 -2.49
CA LYS A 161 7.25 13.12 -2.25
C LYS A 161 7.94 12.09 -1.37
N MET A 162 8.98 11.46 -1.90
CA MET A 162 9.92 10.69 -1.11
C MET A 162 11.19 11.51 -0.95
N ARG A 163 11.66 11.67 0.29
CA ARG A 163 12.96 12.28 0.56
C ARG A 163 13.77 11.41 1.50
N MET A 164 15.05 11.33 1.22
CA MET A 164 16.02 10.70 2.11
C MET A 164 17.16 11.66 2.34
N SER A 165 17.52 11.87 3.59
CA SER A 165 18.57 12.82 3.96
C SER A 165 19.51 12.20 4.98
N ALA A 166 20.81 12.41 4.83
CA ALA A 166 21.81 11.95 5.80
C ALA A 166 23.07 12.81 5.74
N GLY A 167 23.75 12.96 6.88
CA GLY A 167 25.12 13.47 6.92
C GLY A 167 26.10 12.44 6.36
N VAL A 168 27.07 12.87 5.55
CA VAL A 168 28.12 12.01 5.00
C VAL A 168 29.47 12.40 5.61
N LEU A 169 30.13 11.43 6.26
CA LEU A 169 31.32 11.56 7.13
C LEU A 169 31.10 12.42 8.40
N SER A 170 30.23 13.44 8.31
CA SER A 170 29.86 14.36 9.38
C SER A 170 28.38 14.72 9.26
N ARG A 171 27.73 15.01 10.40
CA ARG A 171 26.34 15.52 10.42
C ARG A 171 26.17 16.86 9.71
N PHE A 172 27.26 17.63 9.55
CA PHE A 172 27.24 18.95 8.93
C PHE A 172 27.28 18.92 7.40
N THR A 173 27.72 17.80 6.81
CA THR A 173 27.76 17.62 5.35
C THR A 173 26.55 16.77 4.95
N ARG A 174 25.36 17.40 4.99
CA ARG A 174 24.09 16.72 4.74
C ARG A 174 23.81 16.63 3.25
N MET A 175 23.43 15.44 2.81
CA MET A 175 22.97 15.17 1.45
C MET A 175 21.50 14.79 1.50
N THR A 176 20.73 15.27 0.53
CA THR A 176 19.31 14.95 0.39
C THR A 176 19.06 14.40 -1.01
N LEU A 177 18.24 13.36 -1.07
CA LEU A 177 17.75 12.73 -2.28
C LEU A 177 16.24 12.88 -2.31
N ASP A 178 15.71 13.30 -3.45
CA ASP A 178 14.28 13.39 -3.72
C ASP A 178 13.91 12.61 -5.00
N ASN A 179 12.65 12.70 -5.42
CA ASN A 179 12.15 12.02 -6.62
C ASN A 179 12.96 12.31 -7.89
N HIS A 180 13.65 13.46 -8.02
CA HIS A 180 14.49 13.74 -9.19
C HIS A 180 15.81 12.96 -9.16
N ASN A 181 16.30 12.68 -7.95
CA ASN A 181 17.50 11.88 -7.76
C ASN A 181 17.20 10.37 -7.82
N LEU A 182 15.96 9.98 -7.54
CA LEU A 182 15.50 8.61 -7.60
C LEU A 182 15.04 8.27 -9.01
N ARG A 183 15.82 7.42 -9.68
CA ARG A 183 15.50 6.89 -11.01
C ARG A 183 15.13 5.41 -10.88
N PRO A 184 13.86 5.10 -10.58
CA PRO A 184 13.42 3.73 -10.48
C PRO A 184 13.50 3.03 -11.83
N GLN A 185 13.88 1.76 -11.80
CA GLN A 185 13.79 0.86 -12.95
C GLN A 185 12.71 -0.17 -12.66
N LEU A 186 11.76 -0.34 -13.57
CA LEU A 186 10.79 -1.42 -13.47
C LEU A 186 11.48 -2.77 -13.64
N VAL A 187 11.42 -3.61 -12.61
CA VAL A 187 12.05 -4.94 -12.58
C VAL A 187 11.03 -6.08 -12.53
N GLY A 188 9.74 -5.76 -12.42
CA GLY A 188 8.66 -6.73 -12.47
C GLY A 188 7.32 -6.04 -12.38
N HIS A 189 6.31 -6.61 -13.02
CA HIS A 189 4.93 -6.17 -12.82
C HIS A 189 3.96 -7.34 -13.03
N ARG A 190 2.81 -7.25 -12.37
CA ARG A 190 1.69 -8.19 -12.51
C ARG A 190 0.40 -7.38 -12.41
N VAL A 191 -0.47 -7.49 -13.41
CA VAL A 191 -1.81 -6.90 -13.37
C VAL A 191 -2.81 -8.04 -13.21
N GLY A 192 -3.35 -8.20 -12.00
CA GLY A 192 -4.35 -9.22 -11.70
C GLY A 192 -5.73 -8.60 -11.45
N PRO A 193 -6.76 -9.44 -11.22
CA PRO A 193 -8.13 -8.98 -11.05
C PRO A 193 -8.36 -8.26 -9.71
N ILE A 194 -7.55 -8.53 -8.69
CA ILE A 194 -7.67 -7.90 -7.36
C ILE A 194 -6.73 -6.71 -7.21
N ARG A 195 -5.47 -6.86 -7.59
CA ARG A 195 -4.47 -5.78 -7.52
C ARG A 195 -3.51 -5.80 -8.70
N SER A 196 -2.98 -4.63 -9.02
CA SER A 196 -1.78 -4.47 -9.83
C SER A 196 -0.57 -4.26 -8.91
N VAL A 197 0.55 -4.88 -9.23
CA VAL A 197 1.82 -4.75 -8.50
C VAL A 197 2.90 -4.37 -9.49
N MET A 198 3.64 -3.30 -9.17
CA MET A 198 4.84 -2.90 -9.91
C MET A 198 6.03 -2.84 -8.99
N HIS A 199 7.09 -3.55 -9.36
CA HIS A 199 8.32 -3.63 -8.61
C HIS A 199 9.36 -2.73 -9.24
N LEU A 200 9.74 -1.69 -8.50
CA LEU A 200 10.69 -0.67 -8.91
C LEU A 200 11.98 -0.82 -8.12
N ARG A 201 13.11 -0.72 -8.81
CA ARG A 201 14.44 -0.75 -8.19
C ARG A 201 15.20 0.52 -8.51
N THR A 202 15.64 1.23 -7.48
CA THR A 202 16.46 2.43 -7.58
C THR A 202 17.84 2.16 -7.01
N ARG A 203 18.88 2.40 -7.83
CA ARG A 203 20.28 2.40 -7.37
C ARG A 203 20.71 3.83 -7.12
N VAL A 204 21.03 4.14 -5.87
CA VAL A 204 21.49 5.47 -5.48
C VAL A 204 23.01 5.53 -5.61
N VAL A 205 23.49 6.42 -6.48
CA VAL A 205 24.92 6.63 -6.75
C VAL A 205 25.30 8.07 -6.42
N LEU A 206 26.29 8.25 -5.55
CA LEU A 206 26.82 9.54 -5.14
C LEU A 206 28.28 9.65 -5.54
N ALA A 207 28.64 10.66 -6.34
CA ALA A 207 30.00 10.86 -6.86
C ALA A 207 30.60 9.60 -7.52
N GLY A 208 29.78 8.82 -8.22
CA GLY A 208 30.18 7.56 -8.86
C GLY A 208 30.21 6.34 -7.93
N ILE A 209 29.91 6.50 -6.64
CA ILE A 209 29.91 5.43 -5.64
C ILE A 209 28.47 4.99 -5.36
N PRO A 210 28.10 3.71 -5.53
CA PRO A 210 26.79 3.20 -5.14
C PRO A 210 26.68 3.15 -3.62
N VAL A 211 25.75 3.91 -3.05
CA VAL A 211 25.61 4.04 -1.58
C VAL A 211 24.40 3.32 -1.01
N MET A 212 23.41 2.99 -1.83
CA MET A 212 22.17 2.36 -1.39
C MET A 212 21.40 1.78 -2.57
N THR A 213 20.66 0.69 -2.32
CA THR A 213 19.62 0.21 -3.23
C THR A 213 18.28 0.32 -2.52
N ILE A 214 17.27 0.81 -3.24
CA ILE A 214 15.89 0.92 -2.78
C ILE A 214 15.04 0.09 -3.73
N GLN A 215 14.13 -0.70 -3.18
CA GLN A 215 13.13 -1.44 -3.90
C GLN A 215 11.76 -0.96 -3.40
N VAL A 216 10.85 -0.64 -4.30
CA VAL A 216 9.49 -0.20 -3.97
C VAL A 216 8.51 -1.05 -4.76
N GLN A 217 7.52 -1.62 -4.09
CA GLN A 217 6.34 -2.17 -4.74
C GLN A 217 5.17 -1.19 -4.64
N ALA A 218 4.79 -0.64 -5.79
CA ALA A 218 3.58 0.15 -5.95
C ALA A 218 2.41 -0.81 -6.21
N MET A 219 1.58 -1.00 -5.20
CA MET A 219 0.40 -1.86 -5.27
C MET A 219 -0.86 -1.02 -5.39
N ARG A 220 -1.74 -1.40 -6.32
CA ARG A 220 -2.96 -0.66 -6.65
C ARG A 220 -4.15 -1.60 -6.55
N TYR A 221 -5.14 -1.24 -5.77
CA TYR A 221 -6.36 -2.02 -5.53
C TYR A 221 -7.59 -1.20 -5.91
N ALA A 222 -8.79 -1.75 -5.71
CA ALA A 222 -10.05 -1.06 -6.00
C ALA A 222 -10.20 0.32 -5.30
N ALA A 223 -9.77 0.41 -4.04
CA ALA A 223 -10.03 1.52 -3.13
C ALA A 223 -8.80 1.94 -2.28
N GLN A 224 -7.61 1.49 -2.66
CA GLN A 224 -6.38 1.82 -1.93
C GLN A 224 -5.14 1.70 -2.83
N TYR A 225 -4.08 2.38 -2.40
CA TYR A 225 -2.74 2.28 -2.94
C TYR A 225 -1.78 1.94 -1.79
N GLU A 226 -0.79 1.10 -2.04
CA GLU A 226 0.27 0.81 -1.06
C GLU A 226 1.65 0.95 -1.72
N ALA A 227 2.59 1.55 -1.00
CA ALA A 227 4.01 1.57 -1.35
C ALA A 227 4.80 0.76 -0.34
N HIS A 228 5.17 -0.47 -0.72
CA HIS A 228 6.02 -1.33 0.10
C HIS A 228 7.48 -1.06 -0.22
N THR A 229 8.22 -0.51 0.73
CA THR A 229 9.59 -0.05 0.54
C THR A 229 10.57 -0.93 1.29
N TYR A 230 11.60 -1.38 0.59
CA TYR A 230 12.80 -2.00 1.13
C TYR A 230 14.02 -1.18 0.73
N ALA A 231 14.86 -0.81 1.68
CA ALA A 231 16.14 -0.15 1.39
C ALA A 231 17.27 -0.78 2.18
N LYS A 232 18.43 -0.92 1.53
CA LYS A 232 19.63 -1.50 2.14
C LYS A 232 20.83 -0.61 1.88
N VAL A 233 21.52 -0.27 2.97
CA VAL A 233 22.82 0.42 2.92
C VAL A 233 23.93 -0.62 3.02
N PRO A 234 24.89 -0.67 2.08
CA PRO A 234 26.03 -1.56 2.18
C PRO A 234 26.88 -1.29 3.43
N GLU A 235 27.39 -2.34 4.07
CA GLU A 235 28.10 -2.27 5.35
C GLU A 235 29.30 -1.30 5.33
N LEU A 236 30.05 -1.29 4.23
CA LEU A 236 31.22 -0.42 4.05
C LEU A 236 30.89 1.07 4.21
N TYR A 237 29.66 1.48 3.94
CA TYR A 237 29.24 2.89 3.94
C TYR A 237 28.48 3.30 5.20
N ARG A 238 28.24 2.39 6.16
CA ARG A 238 27.48 2.71 7.39
C ARG A 238 28.18 3.78 8.24
N ALA A 239 29.48 3.62 8.46
CA ALA A 239 30.23 4.53 9.33
C ALA A 239 30.25 5.97 8.81
N THR A 240 29.99 6.15 7.51
CA THR A 240 29.96 7.46 6.87
C THR A 240 28.60 8.14 7.01
N LEU A 241 27.48 7.41 7.10
CA LEU A 241 26.17 8.02 7.28
C LEU A 241 25.93 8.47 8.73
N LYS A 242 25.43 9.69 8.91
CA LYS A 242 25.10 10.31 10.20
C LYS A 242 23.67 10.82 10.18
N GLU A 243 22.89 10.47 11.20
CA GLU A 243 21.52 10.97 11.40
C GLU A 243 20.65 10.89 10.12
N PRO A 244 20.49 9.67 9.55
CA PRO A 244 19.66 9.49 8.36
C PRO A 244 18.19 9.75 8.70
N GLU A 245 17.46 10.31 7.75
CA GLU A 245 16.03 10.58 7.82
C GLU A 245 15.40 10.15 6.51
N VAL A 246 14.20 9.57 6.60
CA VAL A 246 13.38 9.23 5.44
C VAL A 246 12.02 9.84 5.65
N SER A 247 11.52 10.55 4.65
CA SER A 247 10.16 11.05 4.65
C SER A 247 9.39 10.63 3.41
N VAL A 248 8.12 10.31 3.61
CA VAL A 248 7.17 10.02 2.55
C VAL A 248 5.94 10.87 2.82
N THR A 249 5.57 11.70 1.85
CA THR A 249 4.44 12.62 1.99
C THR A 249 3.57 12.64 0.73
N VAL A 250 2.32 13.03 0.93
CA VAL A 250 1.31 13.26 -0.09
C VAL A 250 1.04 14.76 -0.12
N ASP A 251 1.17 15.38 -1.28
CA ASP A 251 0.92 16.80 -1.45
C ASP A 251 -0.47 17.04 -2.05
N GLY A 252 -1.33 17.74 -1.31
CA GLY A 252 -2.67 18.10 -1.75
C GLY A 252 -2.66 19.25 -2.73
N ASN A 253 -3.48 19.16 -3.77
CA ASN A 253 -3.63 20.24 -4.74
C ASN A 253 -4.75 21.19 -4.30
N ASN A 254 -4.38 22.31 -3.66
CA ASN A 254 -5.26 23.40 -3.24
C ASN A 254 -6.52 22.94 -2.47
N GLN A 255 -6.31 22.12 -1.44
CA GLN A 255 -7.37 21.51 -0.64
C GLN A 255 -7.87 22.41 0.49
N LEU A 256 -8.05 23.71 0.21
CA LEU A 256 -8.56 24.68 1.18
C LEU A 256 -9.93 24.24 1.75
N GLY A 257 -10.06 24.38 3.07
CA GLY A 257 -11.23 23.99 3.86
C GLY A 257 -11.20 22.54 4.36
N ALA A 258 -10.30 21.70 3.83
CA ALA A 258 -10.15 20.32 4.26
C ALA A 258 -9.75 20.21 5.73
N LYS A 259 -10.02 19.05 6.33
CA LYS A 259 -9.71 18.72 7.71
C LYS A 259 -8.65 17.65 7.78
N VAL A 260 -7.67 17.84 8.66
CA VAL A 260 -6.62 16.84 8.92
C VAL A 260 -6.69 16.40 10.37
N TYR A 261 -6.85 15.11 10.56
CA TYR A 261 -6.93 14.43 11.84
C TYR A 261 -5.71 13.52 12.00
N THR A 262 -5.31 13.35 13.26
CA THR A 262 -4.35 12.35 13.71
C THR A 262 -4.83 11.83 15.06
N HIS A 263 -4.23 10.76 15.58
CA HIS A 263 -4.58 10.25 16.92
C HIS A 263 -4.62 11.35 17.99
N ASN A 264 -3.61 12.22 18.05
CA ASN A 264 -3.52 13.30 19.04
C ASN A 264 -4.51 14.46 18.81
N PHE A 265 -5.16 14.51 17.64
CA PHE A 265 -6.04 15.59 17.20
C PHE A 265 -7.35 15.04 16.60
N ALA A 266 -7.84 13.89 17.08
CA ALA A 266 -9.03 13.24 16.54
C ALA A 266 -10.31 14.08 16.71
N ASP A 267 -10.44 14.78 17.84
CA ASP A 267 -11.59 15.64 18.16
C ASP A 267 -11.38 17.13 17.77
N ALA A 268 -10.16 17.50 17.40
CA ALA A 268 -9.77 18.89 17.14
C ALA A 268 -8.89 18.96 15.89
N PRO A 269 -9.43 18.65 14.70
CA PRO A 269 -8.65 18.64 13.47
C PRO A 269 -8.13 20.02 13.11
N VAL A 270 -7.00 20.02 12.40
CA VAL A 270 -6.49 21.21 11.74
C VAL A 270 -7.30 21.46 10.45
N THR A 271 -7.51 22.74 10.13
CA THR A 271 -8.21 23.16 8.90
C THR A 271 -7.22 23.73 7.92
N VAL A 272 -7.17 23.16 6.72
CA VAL A 272 -6.30 23.65 5.64
C VAL A 272 -6.75 25.04 5.21
N ASN A 273 -5.92 26.04 5.46
CA ASN A 273 -6.15 27.46 5.23
C ASN A 273 -5.09 28.11 4.32
N GLY A 274 -3.99 27.40 4.00
CA GLY A 274 -2.90 27.86 3.13
C GLY A 274 -1.86 28.76 3.82
N VAL A 275 -1.82 28.78 5.16
CA VAL A 275 -0.93 29.59 6.01
C VAL A 275 -0.22 28.69 7.04
N ASP A 276 1.10 28.88 7.20
CA ASP A 276 1.91 28.12 8.16
C ASP A 276 1.70 28.61 9.61
N ASP A 277 0.52 28.34 10.19
CA ASP A 277 0.16 28.73 11.56
C ASP A 277 -0.12 27.56 12.53
N ASP A 278 -0.08 26.32 12.05
CA ASP A 278 -0.31 25.10 12.82
C ASP A 278 0.95 24.47 13.44
N LEU A 279 1.83 25.30 14.00
CA LEU A 279 3.16 24.89 14.48
C LEU A 279 3.15 23.79 15.57
N ASN A 280 2.07 23.68 16.36
CA ASN A 280 1.93 22.62 17.37
C ASN A 280 1.51 21.27 16.78
N PHE A 281 0.90 21.30 15.59
CA PHE A 281 0.50 20.12 14.85
C PHE A 281 1.65 19.64 13.96
N ALA A 282 2.30 20.56 13.24
CA ALA A 282 3.44 20.27 12.38
C ALA A 282 4.63 19.71 13.19
N GLY A 283 5.19 18.58 12.73
CA GLY A 283 6.37 18.00 13.35
C GLY A 283 6.14 17.30 14.68
N GLN A 284 4.88 17.15 15.11
CA GLN A 284 4.57 16.43 16.35
C GLN A 284 5.08 14.98 16.29
N PRO A 285 5.58 14.42 17.41
CA PRO A 285 5.81 12.98 17.51
C PRO A 285 4.49 12.21 17.36
N ILE A 286 4.52 11.15 16.57
CA ILE A 286 3.43 10.17 16.47
C ILE A 286 4.01 8.79 16.79
N SER A 287 3.23 7.93 17.44
CA SER A 287 3.69 6.57 17.77
C SER A 287 3.55 5.67 16.55
N MET A 288 4.37 4.62 16.44
CA MET A 288 4.21 3.63 15.36
C MET A 288 2.88 2.86 15.45
N ALA A 289 2.29 2.74 16.64
CA ALA A 289 1.01 2.05 16.84
C ALA A 289 -0.21 2.92 16.49
N GLU A 290 -0.09 4.25 16.60
CA GLU A 290 -1.17 5.21 16.41
C GLU A 290 -0.72 6.28 15.40
N ASN A 291 -0.20 5.82 14.26
CA ASN A 291 0.42 6.69 13.26
C ASN A 291 -0.55 7.23 12.22
N TRP A 292 -1.83 6.82 12.22
CA TRP A 292 -2.75 7.18 11.16
C TRP A 292 -2.87 8.70 10.95
N ILE A 293 -2.94 9.09 9.68
CA ILE A 293 -3.22 10.46 9.24
C ILE A 293 -4.48 10.40 8.39
N LEU A 294 -5.52 11.12 8.79
CA LEU A 294 -6.79 11.17 8.08
C LEU A 294 -7.00 12.57 7.51
N PHE A 295 -7.14 12.64 6.19
CA PHE A 295 -7.46 13.84 5.45
C PHE A 295 -8.90 13.73 4.93
N ASP A 296 -9.76 14.68 5.29
CA ASP A 296 -11.11 14.81 4.75
C ASP A 296 -11.20 16.10 3.95
N SER A 297 -11.44 15.98 2.64
CA SER A 297 -11.53 17.12 1.73
C SER A 297 -12.79 17.97 1.93
N ASP A 298 -13.80 17.47 2.64
CA ASP A 298 -15.17 18.01 2.67
C ASP A 298 -15.81 18.14 1.27
N LYS A 299 -15.25 17.42 0.28
CA LYS A 299 -15.63 17.45 -1.14
C LYS A 299 -15.85 16.03 -1.67
N ALA A 300 -16.44 15.17 -0.83
CA ALA A 300 -16.69 13.76 -1.14
C ALA A 300 -15.43 12.92 -1.44
N PHE A 301 -14.35 13.21 -0.72
CA PHE A 301 -13.14 12.38 -0.70
C PHE A 301 -12.47 12.42 0.67
N THR A 302 -12.07 11.26 1.15
CA THR A 302 -11.30 11.05 2.37
C THR A 302 -10.11 10.14 2.05
N LEU A 303 -8.94 10.51 2.58
CA LEU A 303 -7.70 9.76 2.51
C LEU A 303 -7.26 9.39 3.92
N LEU A 304 -7.21 8.10 4.23
CA LEU A 304 -6.54 7.58 5.41
C LEU A 304 -5.17 7.04 5.00
N THR A 305 -4.10 7.52 5.64
CA THR A 305 -2.76 6.98 5.45
C THR A 305 -2.28 6.32 6.72
N GLU A 306 -1.55 5.22 6.58
CA GLU A 306 -0.88 4.53 7.68
C GLU A 306 0.50 4.03 7.24
N LEU A 307 1.43 4.01 8.20
CA LEU A 307 2.78 3.48 8.05
C LEU A 307 2.91 2.17 8.84
N THR A 308 3.16 1.08 8.15
CA THR A 308 3.46 -0.22 8.77
C THR A 308 4.94 -0.50 8.70
N VAL A 309 5.53 -0.95 9.80
CA VAL A 309 6.94 -1.34 9.87
C VAL A 309 7.08 -2.70 10.56
N PRO A 310 8.12 -3.49 10.27
CA PRO A 310 8.43 -4.69 11.04
C PRO A 310 8.65 -4.39 12.52
N GLU A 311 8.48 -5.41 13.38
CA GLU A 311 8.60 -5.29 14.84
C GLU A 311 9.93 -4.62 15.26
N GLU A 312 11.02 -4.93 14.54
CA GLU A 312 12.34 -4.38 14.81
C GLU A 312 12.41 -2.84 14.70
N LEU A 313 11.50 -2.23 13.91
CA LEU A 313 11.49 -0.80 13.61
C LEU A 313 10.47 -0.03 14.44
N MET A 314 9.68 -0.71 15.27
CA MET A 314 8.61 -0.08 16.08
C MET A 314 9.12 0.98 17.05
N SER A 315 10.41 0.97 17.38
CA SER A 315 11.07 1.95 18.25
C SER A 315 11.70 3.14 17.51
N VAL A 316 11.72 3.14 16.18
CA VAL A 316 12.28 4.24 15.38
C VAL A 316 11.41 5.49 15.58
N PRO A 317 11.98 6.65 15.95
CA PRO A 317 11.20 7.86 16.12
C PRO A 317 10.49 8.28 14.83
N LEU A 318 9.18 8.45 14.93
CA LEU A 318 8.30 8.91 13.87
C LEU A 318 7.76 10.30 14.19
N ARG A 319 7.68 11.16 13.17
CA ARG A 319 7.05 12.48 13.27
C ARG A 319 6.09 12.69 12.13
N LEU A 320 5.03 13.44 12.42
CA LEU A 320 4.13 13.98 11.42
C LEU A 320 4.86 15.04 10.59
N ILE A 321 4.76 14.93 9.28
CA ILE A 321 4.95 16.08 8.38
C ILE A 321 3.57 16.64 8.10
N TYR A 322 3.41 17.92 8.39
CA TYR A 322 2.28 18.73 7.97
C TYR A 322 2.83 20.07 7.53
N GLN A 323 2.45 20.51 6.34
CA GLN A 323 2.76 21.83 5.81
C GLN A 323 1.49 22.36 5.17
N ASP A 324 1.14 23.61 5.48
CA ASP A 324 -0.01 24.30 4.91
C ASP A 324 0.42 25.71 4.48
N ASP A 325 1.10 25.84 3.35
CA ASP A 325 1.59 27.13 2.88
C ASP A 325 1.42 27.24 1.37
N SER A 326 0.52 28.13 0.96
CA SER A 326 0.19 28.38 -0.46
C SER A 326 1.32 28.98 -1.29
N GLN A 327 2.40 29.46 -0.65
CA GLN A 327 3.55 30.06 -1.31
C GLN A 327 4.81 29.20 -1.23
N LEU A 328 4.80 28.17 -0.38
CA LEU A 328 5.94 27.30 -0.17
C LEU A 328 6.15 26.38 -1.37
N ALA A 329 7.20 26.67 -2.14
CA ALA A 329 7.57 25.86 -3.30
C ALA A 329 8.49 24.70 -2.91
N VAL A 330 8.03 23.47 -3.10
CA VAL A 330 8.71 22.26 -2.60
C VAL A 330 8.65 21.17 -3.66
N ASP A 331 9.59 21.21 -4.62
CA ASP A 331 9.71 20.24 -5.72
C ASP A 331 9.58 18.76 -5.26
N PRO A 332 8.97 17.86 -6.06
CA PRO A 332 8.57 18.01 -7.48
C PRO A 332 7.08 18.29 -7.70
N GLU A 333 6.48 19.23 -6.97
CA GLU A 333 5.08 19.64 -7.16
C GLU A 333 4.82 20.16 -8.60
N GLN A 334 3.62 19.92 -9.13
CA GLN A 334 3.16 20.52 -10.38
C GLN A 334 2.59 21.91 -10.15
N PHE A 335 2.01 22.14 -8.97
CA PHE A 335 1.40 23.39 -8.56
C PHE A 335 2.12 23.93 -7.32
N THR A 336 2.46 25.22 -7.33
CA THR A 336 3.14 25.83 -6.18
C THR A 336 2.26 25.85 -4.95
N GLY A 337 2.84 25.46 -3.81
CA GLY A 337 2.20 25.47 -2.49
C GLY A 337 2.07 24.08 -1.90
N GLN A 338 2.10 24.00 -0.57
CA GLN A 338 1.87 22.77 0.18
C GLN A 338 0.51 22.87 0.87
N VAL A 339 -0.60 22.52 0.20
CA VAL A 339 -1.97 22.87 0.69
C VAL A 339 -2.92 21.65 0.69
N PRO A 340 -2.76 20.73 1.65
CA PRO A 340 -1.62 20.57 2.56
C PRO A 340 -0.65 19.49 2.03
N ASN A 341 0.60 19.51 2.50
CA ASN A 341 1.50 18.36 2.39
C ASN A 341 1.51 17.58 3.71
N LEU A 342 1.20 16.28 3.64
CA LEU A 342 1.00 15.41 4.81
C LEU A 342 1.78 14.11 4.70
N GLY A 343 2.33 13.63 5.81
CA GLY A 343 2.94 12.30 5.83
C GLY A 343 3.89 12.07 7.00
N TYR A 344 4.91 11.25 6.75
CA TYR A 344 5.74 10.64 7.77
C TYR A 344 7.18 11.07 7.65
N MET A 345 7.85 11.29 8.78
CA MET A 345 9.31 11.39 8.89
C MET A 345 9.84 10.36 9.88
N LEU A 346 10.51 9.34 9.35
CA LEU A 346 11.30 8.38 10.09
C LEU A 346 12.68 9.00 10.39
N LYS A 347 13.04 9.06 11.68
CA LYS A 347 14.36 9.56 12.09
C LYS A 347 15.26 8.42 12.56
N GLY A 348 16.32 8.19 11.81
CA GLY A 348 17.30 7.14 12.05
C GLY A 348 17.16 5.98 11.07
N TRP A 349 18.13 5.08 11.15
CA TRP A 349 18.11 3.81 10.46
C TRP A 349 18.20 2.71 11.51
N PRO A 350 17.45 1.62 11.38
CA PRO A 350 17.60 0.46 12.26
C PRO A 350 19.02 -0.07 12.35
N GLU A 351 19.34 -0.70 13.47
CA GLU A 351 20.59 -1.45 13.61
C GLU A 351 20.70 -2.57 12.56
N GLN A 352 19.57 -3.16 12.17
CA GLN A 352 19.43 -4.28 11.23
C GLN A 352 19.86 -3.95 9.79
N ARG A 353 20.31 -2.73 9.48
CA ARG A 353 20.94 -2.35 8.18
C ARG A 353 19.97 -2.36 6.99
N GLU A 354 18.69 -2.58 7.25
CA GLU A 354 17.62 -2.69 6.29
C GLU A 354 16.44 -1.85 6.79
N LEU A 355 15.97 -0.93 5.96
CA LEU A 355 14.77 -0.15 6.24
C LEU A 355 13.63 -0.79 5.46
N ARG A 356 12.58 -1.19 6.17
CA ARG A 356 11.39 -1.82 5.62
C ARG A 356 10.16 -1.10 6.14
N PHE A 357 9.33 -0.57 5.26
CA PHE A 357 8.08 0.03 5.65
C PHE A 357 7.09 0.00 4.51
N THR A 358 5.80 0.02 4.85
CA THR A 358 4.70 0.15 3.91
C THR A 358 3.95 1.41 4.23
N VAL A 359 3.70 2.25 3.22
CA VAL A 359 2.72 3.33 3.32
C VAL A 359 1.44 2.87 2.64
N SER A 360 0.38 2.71 3.41
CA SER A 360 -0.97 2.40 2.91
C SER A 360 -1.76 3.69 2.79
N MET A 361 -2.47 3.84 1.67
CA MET A 361 -3.35 4.98 1.39
C MET A 361 -4.72 4.46 0.98
N TYR A 362 -5.70 4.61 1.87
CA TYR A 362 -7.07 4.16 1.70
C TYR A 362 -7.95 5.32 1.23
N PHE A 363 -8.76 5.08 0.20
CA PHE A 363 -9.60 6.09 -0.43
C PHE A 363 -11.10 5.78 -0.23
N ASP A 364 -11.82 6.73 0.35
CA ASP A 364 -13.27 6.68 0.52
C ASP A 364 -13.91 8.01 0.13
N SER A 365 -15.24 8.02 -0.04
CA SER A 365 -15.98 9.26 -0.30
C SER A 365 -16.23 10.11 0.95
N SER A 366 -16.19 9.51 2.14
CA SER A 366 -16.37 10.17 3.44
C SER A 366 -16.06 9.19 4.58
N MET A 367 -15.99 9.70 5.81
CA MET A 367 -15.95 8.88 7.04
C MET A 367 -17.28 8.17 7.37
N ARG A 368 -18.34 8.31 6.54
CA ARG A 368 -19.65 7.65 6.69
C ARG A 368 -20.33 7.84 8.06
N GLY A 369 -20.04 8.95 8.75
CA GLY A 369 -20.62 9.30 10.05
C GLY A 369 -19.85 8.76 11.26
N PHE A 370 -18.77 8.00 11.05
CA PHE A 370 -17.85 7.61 12.12
C PHE A 370 -17.02 8.81 12.61
N GLN A 371 -16.57 8.76 13.86
CA GLN A 371 -15.50 9.64 14.34
C GLN A 371 -14.17 9.23 13.70
N ALA A 372 -13.18 10.13 13.71
CA ALA A 372 -11.92 9.94 12.98
C ALA A 372 -11.12 8.71 13.44
N ASP A 373 -11.05 8.49 14.75
CA ASP A 373 -10.38 7.35 15.37
C ASP A 373 -11.10 6.03 15.05
N GLU A 374 -12.42 5.99 15.21
CA GLU A 374 -13.24 4.83 14.88
C GLU A 374 -13.16 4.49 13.38
N TYR A 375 -13.18 5.51 12.52
CA TYR A 375 -13.03 5.33 11.08
C TYR A 375 -11.66 4.74 10.73
N ALA A 376 -10.58 5.31 11.29
CA ALA A 376 -9.23 4.80 11.09
C ALA A 376 -9.11 3.33 11.51
N ASP A 377 -9.51 3.02 12.75
CA ASP A 377 -9.45 1.67 13.32
C ASP A 377 -10.27 0.63 12.55
N GLN A 378 -11.40 1.03 11.95
CA GLN A 378 -12.22 0.12 11.16
C GLN A 378 -11.66 -0.07 9.75
N ARG A 379 -11.12 0.98 9.14
CA ARG A 379 -10.73 0.97 7.73
C ARG A 379 -9.40 0.25 7.49
N SER A 380 -8.48 0.31 8.44
CA SER A 380 -7.17 -0.36 8.35
C SER A 380 -7.16 -1.76 8.96
N ARG A 381 -8.22 -2.17 9.64
CA ARG A 381 -8.30 -3.49 10.27
C ARG A 381 -8.18 -4.61 9.24
N ASP A 382 -7.24 -5.52 9.49
CA ASP A 382 -7.17 -6.78 8.77
C ASP A 382 -8.44 -7.62 8.98
N VAL A 383 -8.95 -8.14 7.87
CA VAL A 383 -10.10 -9.03 7.89
C VAL A 383 -9.62 -10.42 8.30
N ALA A 384 -10.01 -10.86 9.49
CA ALA A 384 -9.74 -12.23 9.91
C ALA A 384 -10.40 -13.23 8.96
N VAL A 385 -9.61 -14.22 8.54
CA VAL A 385 -10.06 -15.35 7.74
C VAL A 385 -9.86 -16.61 8.58
N LYS A 386 -10.94 -17.38 8.76
CA LYS A 386 -10.89 -18.65 9.45
C LYS A 386 -11.03 -19.77 8.43
N VAL A 387 -10.02 -20.62 8.37
CA VAL A 387 -10.03 -21.81 7.51
C VAL A 387 -10.75 -22.93 8.25
N LEU A 388 -11.86 -23.39 7.70
CA LEU A 388 -12.63 -24.50 8.20
C LEU A 388 -12.20 -25.75 7.44
N GLU A 389 -11.57 -26.68 8.17
CA GLU A 389 -11.21 -27.98 7.62
C GLU A 389 -12.47 -28.81 7.37
N GLN A 390 -12.47 -29.57 6.28
CA GLN A 390 -13.46 -30.64 6.13
C GLN A 390 -13.10 -31.76 7.10
N GLU A 391 -13.97 -32.04 8.08
CA GLU A 391 -13.90 -33.28 8.83
C GLU A 391 -14.06 -34.44 7.83
N GLY A 392 -12.98 -35.22 7.65
CA GLY A 392 -12.90 -36.31 6.68
C GLY A 392 -13.68 -37.57 7.06
#